data_AF-A0A960SKV1-F1
#
_entry.id   AF-A0A960SKV1-F1
#
_cell.length_a   1.000
_cell.length_b   1.000
_cell.length_c   1.000
_cell.angle_alpha   90.00
_cell.angle_beta   90.00
_cell.angle_gamma   90.00
#
_symmetry.space_group_name_H-M   'P 1'
#
loop_
_entity.id
_entity.type
_entity.pdbx_description
1 polymer ?
#
loop_
_entity_poly.entity_id
_entity_poly.type
_entity_poly.pdbx_seq_one_letter_code
_entity_poly.pdbx_strand_id
1 'polypeptide(L)' 'MANQPDILLFIMDAAQAAALEPGSPSLTPNFDRLRERGLAFTRAYAPSPTCSPSRASLMT' A
#
# COMPACT_ATOMS: atom_id res chain seq x y z
N MET A 1 13.01 -23.65 11.52
CA MET A 1 12.55 -22.86 10.34
C MET A 1 11.15 -22.24 10.51
N ALA A 2 10.42 -22.47 11.62
CA ALA A 2 9.05 -21.96 11.80
C ALA A 2 8.92 -20.45 12.14
N ASN A 3 10.00 -19.65 12.06
CA ASN A 3 9.99 -18.27 12.57
C ASN A 3 10.51 -17.22 11.58
N GLN A 4 10.57 -17.54 10.28
CA GLN A 4 10.91 -16.58 9.23
C GLN A 4 9.74 -16.54 8.24
N PRO A 5 8.84 -15.54 8.34
CA PRO A 5 7.73 -15.42 7.40
C PRO A 5 8.23 -14.96 6.02
N ASP A 6 7.54 -15.39 4.97
CA ASP A 6 7.70 -14.81 3.64
C ASP A 6 7.03 -13.43 3.60
N ILE A 7 7.77 -12.41 3.16
CA ILE A 7 7.31 -11.02 3.11
C ILE A 7 7.19 -10.58 1.66
N LEU A 8 5.98 -10.16 1.25
CA LEU A 8 5.73 -9.51 -0.04
C LEU A 8 5.49 -8.02 0.17
N LEU A 9 6.41 -7.19 -0.33
CA LEU A 9 6.21 -5.74 -0.45
C LEU A 9 5.66 -5.42 -1.84
N PHE A 10 4.38 -5.06 -1.90
CA PHE A 10 3.70 -4.68 -3.15
C PHE A 10 3.52 -3.15 -3.21
N ILE A 11 4.11 -2.50 -4.22
CA ILE A 11 4.10 -1.05 -4.40
C ILE A 11 3.47 -0.72 -5.76
N MET A 12 2.51 0.20 -5.77
CA MET A 12 1.92 0.74 -7.00
C MET A 12 2.56 2.10 -7.32
N ASP A 13 2.91 2.34 -8.58
CA ASP A 13 3.44 3.63 -9.02
C ASP A 13 2.30 4.63 -9.28
N ALA A 14 2.50 5.88 -8.85
CA ALA A 14 1.56 6.99 -9.01
C ALA A 14 0.11 6.72 -8.54
N ALA A 15 -0.09 5.81 -7.60
CA ALA A 15 -1.41 5.48 -7.08
C ALA A 15 -1.97 6.57 -6.15
N GLN A 16 -3.20 6.99 -6.39
CA GLN A 16 -3.91 7.90 -5.49
C GLN A 16 -4.62 7.10 -4.39
N ALA A 17 -4.47 7.50 -3.13
CA ALA A 17 -5.13 6.86 -2.00
C ALA A 17 -6.66 6.79 -2.18
N ALA A 18 -7.27 7.88 -2.65
CA ALA A 18 -8.72 7.96 -2.90
C ALA A 18 -9.24 6.95 -3.94
N ALA A 19 -8.37 6.37 -4.78
CA ALA A 19 -8.75 5.34 -5.73
C ALA A 19 -8.98 3.96 -5.05
N LEU A 20 -8.53 3.79 -3.80
CA LEU A 20 -8.66 2.54 -3.04
C LEU A 20 -9.54 2.69 -1.77
N GLU A 21 -10.05 3.89 -1.51
CA GLU A 21 -10.92 4.15 -0.36
C GLU A 21 -12.34 3.58 -0.59
N PRO A 22 -13.05 3.16 0.47
CA PRO A 22 -14.45 2.74 0.36
C PRO A 22 -15.31 3.83 -0.27
N GLY A 23 -16.09 3.46 -1.29
CA GLY A 23 -16.93 4.39 -2.05
C GLY A 23 -16.23 5.05 -3.25
N SER A 24 -14.96 4.72 -3.50
CA SER A 24 -14.29 5.05 -4.76
C SER A 24 -15.01 4.40 -5.96
N PRO A 25 -15.03 5.03 -7.15
CA PRO A 25 -15.57 4.39 -8.36
C PRO A 25 -14.71 3.23 -8.88
N SER A 26 -13.51 3.02 -8.32
CA SER A 26 -12.61 1.93 -8.70
C SER A 26 -13.15 0.57 -8.26
N LEU A 27 -13.04 -0.44 -9.12
CA LEU A 27 -13.33 -1.84 -8.76
C LEU A 27 -12.07 -2.51 -8.20
N THR A 28 -12.03 -2.69 -6.88
CA THR A 28 -10.83 -3.16 -6.16
C THR A 28 -11.06 -4.39 -5.27
N PRO A 29 -11.76 -5.45 -5.73
CA PRO A 29 -12.19 -6.56 -4.87
C PRO A 29 -11.04 -7.30 -4.18
N ASN A 30 -9.85 -7.33 -4.80
CA ASN A 30 -8.67 -7.95 -4.19
C ASN A 30 -8.06 -7.11 -3.06
N PHE A 31 -8.08 -5.77 -3.18
CA PHE A 31 -7.64 -4.87 -2.11
C PHE A 31 -8.66 -4.83 -0.98
N ASP A 32 -9.95 -4.86 -1.29
CA ASP A 32 -11.01 -4.90 -0.28
C ASP A 32 -10.86 -6.15 0.60
N ARG A 33 -10.68 -7.31 -0.04
CA ARG A 33 -10.40 -8.58 0.66
C ARG A 33 -9.11 -8.54 1.49
N LEU A 34 -8.09 -7.82 1.03
CA LEU A 34 -6.84 -7.64 1.79
C LEU A 34 -7.06 -6.74 3.02
N ARG A 35 -7.85 -5.67 2.86
CA ARG A 35 -8.21 -4.73 3.93
C ARG A 35 -9.01 -5.41 5.04
N GLU A 36 -9.96 -6.29 4.69
CA GLU A 36 -10.77 -7.04 5.64
C GLU A 36 -9.99 -8.04 6.49
N ARG A 37 -8.90 -8.62 5.96
CA ARG A 37 -8.06 -9.60 6.67
C ARG A 37 -6.82 -9.01 7.33
N GLY A 38 -6.65 -7.69 7.25
CA GLY A 38 -5.41 -7.00 7.62
C GLY A 38 -5.67 -5.70 8.34
N LEU A 39 -4.67 -4.81 8.29
CA LEU A 39 -4.75 -3.46 8.83
C LEU A 39 -4.65 -2.44 7.71
N ALA A 40 -5.56 -1.47 7.70
CA ALA A 40 -5.52 -0.31 6.81
C ALA A 40 -5.05 0.93 7.57
N PHE A 41 -4.02 1.60 7.02
CA PHE A 41 -3.56 2.89 7.53
C PHE A 41 -4.27 4.02 6.80
N THR A 42 -5.21 4.69 7.47
CA THR A 42 -6.01 5.80 6.88
C THR A 42 -5.25 7.13 6.79
N ARG A 43 -4.02 7.18 7.32
CA ARG A 43 -3.16 8.37 7.36
C ARG A 43 -1.70 8.01 7.05
N ALA A 44 -1.49 7.31 5.93
CA ALA A 44 -0.14 7.00 5.42
C ALA A 44 0.34 8.10 4.46
N TYR A 45 1.53 8.66 4.70
CA TYR A 45 2.11 9.72 3.89
C TYR A 45 3.45 9.29 3.30
N ALA A 46 3.66 9.56 2.01
CA ALA A 46 4.97 9.41 1.39
C ALA A 46 5.93 10.51 1.89
N PRO A 47 7.19 10.19 2.19
CA PRO A 47 8.17 11.17 2.69
C PRO A 47 8.62 12.16 1.61
N SER A 48 8.37 11.86 0.33
CA SER A 48 8.67 12.74 -0.79
C SER A 48 7.60 12.60 -1.87
N PRO A 49 7.23 13.69 -2.59
CA PRO A 49 6.26 13.62 -3.69
C PRO A 49 6.86 13.04 -5.00
N THR A 50 8.16 12.71 -5.03
CA THR A 50 8.85 12.21 -6.23
C THR A 50 9.19 10.73 -6.10
N CYS A 51 9.08 9.98 -7.20
CA CYS A 51 9.23 8.53 -7.23
C CYS A 51 10.56 8.02 -6.62
N SER A 52 11.70 8.54 -7.08
CA SER A 52 13.02 8.07 -6.62
C SER A 52 13.28 8.31 -5.13
N PRO A 53 13.15 9.54 -4.59
CA PRO A 53 13.34 9.76 -3.16
C PRO A 53 12.28 9.05 -2.29
N SER A 54 11.02 8.94 -2.72
CA SER A 54 10.01 8.19 -1.97
C SER A 54 10.35 6.71 -1.85
N ARG A 55 10.84 6.09 -2.93
CA ARG A 55 11.25 4.67 -2.91
C ARG A 55 12.54 4.45 -2.14
N ALA A 56 13.50 5.37 -2.27
CA ALA A 56 14.74 5.29 -1.48
C ALA A 56 14.41 5.25 0.03
N SER A 57 13.53 6.13 0.52
CA SER A 57 13.08 6.14 1.92
C SER A 57 12.31 4.89 2.38
N LEU A 58 11.79 4.07 1.47
CA LEU A 58 11.17 2.77 1.83
C LEU A 58 12.20 1.65 1.93
N MET A 59 13.33 1.77 1.23
CA MET A 59 14.33 0.72 1.08
C MET A 59 15.50 0.85 2.08
N THR A 60 15.68 2.03 2.68
CA THR A 60 16.78 2.38 3.60
C THR A 60 16.22 3.02 4.86
#